data_AF-A0A146KIK0-F1
#
_entry.id   AF-A0A146KIK0-F1
#
_cell.length_a   1.000
_cell.length_b   1.000
_cell.length_c   1.000
_cell.angle_alpha   90.00
_cell.angle_beta   90.00
_cell.angle_gamma   90.00
#
_symmetry.space_group_name_H-M   'P 1'
#
loop_
_entity.id
_entity.type
_entity.pdbx_description
1 polymer ?
#
loop_
_entity_poly.entity_id
_entity_poly.type
_entity_poly.pdbx_seq_one_letter_code
_entity_poly.pdbx_strand_id
1 'polypeptide(L)'
;QKLCDTPQYLMTDKAILVQNTLICTAEILSEEVIKHIDKSQVFYLVVPFAKQIDKNTFYAYYKLRWVYAPNLMRILYQCFSECYSLYEIVGEQISAIEKNGLNGCVSLSKISLNNLAIFSEGSFPYCRSLQIFKAKQLKCIPKTAFSGNNSLFYIDCENLADTKDFLFEQPCLGYVHLPLTNDIKHRTQTLIKSDVHSLDNCQQIDRMPPIEELQQFRFNKGNKFQKQHLYHQNNQLNIPLNVRGLVLSKAVVITEKAFENRQQLLFALCPSVTTVEQKAFGYCFSMRR
;
A
#
# COMPACT_ATOMS: atom_id res chain seq x y z
N GLN A 1 -5.65 51.78 11.19
CA GLN A 1 -6.81 50.91 10.89
C GLN A 1 -6.67 50.48 9.43
N LYS A 2 -6.48 49.23 9.03
CA LYS A 2 -6.48 47.93 9.70
C LYS A 2 -5.24 47.16 9.23
N LEU A 3 -4.60 46.47 10.17
CA LEU A 3 -3.68 45.37 9.90
C LEU A 3 -4.45 44.28 9.16
N CYS A 4 -3.91 43.79 8.04
CA CYS A 4 -4.29 42.50 7.47
C CYS A 4 -3.20 41.52 7.90
N ASP A 5 -3.56 40.70 8.87
CA ASP A 5 -2.74 39.63 9.43
C ASP A 5 -2.44 38.58 8.36
N THR A 6 -1.19 38.53 7.89
CA THR A 6 -0.62 37.35 7.24
C THR A 6 -0.49 36.22 8.27
N PRO A 7 -0.86 34.97 7.97
CA PRO A 7 -0.68 33.86 8.89
C PRO A 7 0.81 33.69 9.19
N GLN A 8 1.15 33.72 10.46
CA GLN A 8 2.49 33.56 10.97
C GLN A 8 2.96 32.12 10.66
N TYR A 9 3.66 31.92 9.54
CA TYR A 9 4.38 30.69 9.25
C TYR A 9 5.48 30.53 10.31
N LEU A 10 5.23 29.71 11.31
CA LEU A 10 6.25 29.23 12.25
C LEU A 10 7.16 28.25 11.49
N MET A 11 8.08 28.81 10.72
CA MET A 11 9.14 28.09 10.00
C MET A 11 10.10 27.47 11.03
N THR A 12 10.36 26.18 10.92
CA THR A 12 11.75 25.74 11.09
C THR A 12 12.37 25.90 9.70
N ASP A 13 13.60 26.42 9.57
CA ASP A 13 14.24 26.73 8.27
C ASP A 13 14.31 25.55 7.26
N LYS A 14 13.87 24.36 7.66
CA LYS A 14 13.99 23.11 6.91
C LYS A 14 12.66 22.48 6.51
N ALA A 15 11.51 22.92 7.03
CA ALA A 15 10.22 22.30 6.72
C ALA A 15 9.09 23.33 6.55
N ILE A 16 8.28 23.15 5.51
CA ILE A 16 7.15 24.03 5.18
C ILE A 16 5.95 23.21 4.69
N LEU A 17 4.75 23.62 5.10
CA LEU A 17 3.49 23.11 4.54
C LEU A 17 2.97 24.10 3.50
N VAL A 18 2.86 23.65 2.24
CA VAL A 18 2.21 24.39 1.15
C VAL A 18 0.91 23.67 0.79
N GLN A 19 -0.23 24.27 1.11
CA GLN A 19 -1.54 23.63 1.04
C GLN A 19 -1.57 22.30 1.81
N ASN A 20 -1.55 21.17 1.11
CA ASN A 20 -1.56 19.81 1.66
C ASN A 20 -0.23 19.05 1.43
N THR A 21 0.81 19.75 0.99
CA THR A 21 2.12 19.19 0.68
C THR A 21 3.15 19.67 1.69
N LEU A 22 3.66 18.73 2.50
CA LEU A 22 4.78 18.96 3.40
C LEU A 22 6.08 18.81 2.61
N ILE A 23 6.87 19.89 2.57
CA ILE A 23 8.18 19.92 1.93
C ILE A 23 9.23 20.04 3.03
N CYS A 24 10.23 19.17 3.03
CA CYS A 24 11.36 19.29 3.94
C CYS A 24 12.68 19.00 3.23
N THR A 25 13.68 19.85 3.47
CA THR A 25 15.00 19.79 2.82
C THR A 25 16.09 19.17 3.71
N ALA A 26 15.75 18.73 4.92
CA ALA A 26 16.68 18.09 5.83
C ALA A 26 17.08 16.68 5.34
N GLU A 27 18.34 16.28 5.57
CA GLU A 27 18.78 14.89 5.33
C GLU A 27 18.17 13.90 6.34
N ILE A 28 17.83 14.37 7.53
CA ILE A 28 17.16 13.61 8.59
C ILE A 28 15.89 14.37 8.98
N LEU A 29 14.74 13.71 8.86
CA LEU A 29 13.44 14.27 9.23
C LEU A 29 12.91 13.57 10.47
N SER A 30 12.71 14.35 11.54
CA SER A 30 12.16 13.87 12.81
C SER A 30 10.84 14.56 13.14
N GLU A 31 10.08 13.97 14.07
CA GLU A 31 8.80 14.51 14.56
C GLU A 31 8.96 15.96 15.09
N GLU A 32 10.08 16.27 15.75
CA GLU A 32 10.35 17.61 16.29
C GLU A 32 10.37 18.70 15.22
N VAL A 33 10.82 18.38 14.00
CA VAL A 33 10.88 19.34 12.88
C VAL A 33 9.47 19.73 12.43
N ILE A 34 8.50 18.81 12.55
CA ILE A 34 7.15 18.95 12.00
C ILE A 34 6.05 18.99 13.07
N LYS A 35 6.41 19.06 14.35
CA LYS A 35 5.45 19.04 15.49
C LYS A 35 4.37 20.12 15.44
N HIS A 36 4.64 21.23 14.77
CA HIS A 36 3.73 22.36 14.61
C HIS A 36 2.74 22.18 13.43
N ILE A 37 2.95 21.14 12.61
CA ILE A 37 2.17 20.87 11.41
C ILE A 37 1.02 19.93 11.78
N ASP A 38 -0.21 20.32 11.48
CA ASP A 38 -1.37 19.46 11.65
C ASP A 38 -1.32 18.28 10.66
N LYS A 39 -1.14 17.07 11.20
CA LYS A 39 -1.15 15.80 10.44
C LYS A 39 -2.38 15.64 9.55
N SER A 40 -3.52 16.25 9.90
CA SER A 40 -4.77 16.15 9.15
C SER A 40 -4.77 16.92 7.83
N GLN A 41 -3.77 17.80 7.63
CA GLN A 41 -3.57 18.59 6.42
C GLN A 41 -2.54 17.96 5.46
N VAL A 42 -1.70 17.04 5.93
CA VAL A 42 -0.59 16.50 5.14
C VAL A 42 -1.06 15.32 4.27
N PHE A 43 -1.15 15.56 2.96
CA PHE A 43 -1.55 14.57 1.97
C PHE A 43 -0.35 14.09 1.14
N TYR A 44 0.64 14.95 0.97
CA TYR A 44 1.83 14.70 0.17
C TYR A 44 3.07 15.07 0.99
N LEU A 45 4.11 14.25 0.88
CA LEU A 45 5.41 14.49 1.49
C LEU A 45 6.47 14.60 0.39
N VAL A 46 7.24 15.67 0.39
CA VAL A 46 8.34 15.91 -0.55
C VAL A 46 9.62 16.15 0.24
N VAL A 47 10.48 15.13 0.27
CA VAL A 47 11.74 15.10 1.03
C VAL A 47 12.89 14.66 0.13
N PRO A 48 13.29 15.48 -0.85
CA PRO A 48 14.23 15.10 -1.90
C PRO A 48 15.61 14.68 -1.38
N PHE A 49 16.03 15.20 -0.22
CA PHE A 49 17.35 14.98 0.36
C PHE A 49 17.34 14.05 1.58
N ALA A 50 16.16 13.65 2.07
CA ALA A 50 16.07 12.82 3.26
C ALA A 50 16.65 11.43 3.01
N LYS A 51 17.72 11.09 3.75
CA LYS A 51 18.31 9.75 3.81
C LYS A 51 17.64 8.90 4.88
N GLN A 52 17.10 9.55 5.91
CA GLN A 52 16.43 8.93 7.05
C GLN A 52 15.20 9.73 7.46
N ILE A 53 14.13 9.02 7.81
CA ILE A 53 12.99 9.57 8.54
C ILE A 53 12.92 8.83 9.87
N ASP A 54 12.92 9.58 10.97
CA ASP A 54 13.00 9.03 12.31
C ASP A 54 11.74 8.23 12.69
N LYS A 55 11.91 7.40 13.71
CA LYS A 55 10.83 6.60 14.31
C LYS A 55 9.60 7.46 14.58
N ASN A 56 8.42 6.90 14.34
CA ASN A 56 7.11 7.53 14.58
C ASN A 56 6.81 8.85 13.86
N THR A 57 7.72 9.41 13.05
CA THR A 57 7.56 10.76 12.47
C THR A 57 6.24 10.95 11.70
N PHE A 58 5.78 9.92 10.99
CA PHE A 58 4.51 9.90 10.27
C PHE A 58 3.51 8.87 10.83
N TYR A 59 3.61 8.52 12.11
CA TYR A 59 2.65 7.64 12.75
C TYR A 59 1.23 8.21 12.67
N ALA A 60 0.28 7.39 12.19
CA ALA A 60 -1.14 7.72 12.09
C ALA A 60 -1.44 8.99 11.26
N TYR A 61 -0.64 9.26 10.22
CA TYR A 61 -0.96 10.24 9.19
C TYR A 61 -2.01 9.68 8.21
N TYR A 62 -3.25 9.56 8.68
CA TYR A 62 -4.34 8.85 7.99
C TYR A 62 -4.64 9.36 6.57
N LYS A 63 -4.32 10.63 6.27
CA LYS A 63 -4.54 11.26 4.96
C LYS A 63 -3.28 11.37 4.09
N LEU A 64 -2.11 10.96 4.57
CA LEU A 64 -0.90 10.93 3.76
C LEU A 64 -1.11 9.91 2.64
N ARG A 65 -0.95 10.34 1.39
CA ARG A 65 -1.26 9.58 0.17
C ARG A 65 0.00 9.20 -0.58
N TRP A 66 0.98 10.10 -0.64
CA TRP A 66 2.14 9.94 -1.50
C TRP A 66 3.39 10.55 -0.86
N VAL A 67 4.49 9.84 -0.96
CA VAL A 67 5.80 10.24 -0.42
C VAL A 67 6.82 10.26 -1.54
N TYR A 68 7.51 11.38 -1.71
CA TYR A 68 8.68 11.53 -2.56
C TYR A 68 9.94 11.64 -1.71
N ALA A 69 10.71 10.57 -1.69
CA ALA A 69 11.91 10.44 -0.88
C ALA A 69 12.96 9.60 -1.64
N PRO A 70 13.46 10.09 -2.79
CA PRO A 70 14.29 9.30 -3.72
C PRO A 70 15.57 8.77 -3.07
N ASN A 71 16.10 9.49 -2.08
CA ASN A 71 17.33 9.16 -1.35
C ASN A 71 17.09 8.43 -0.03
N LEU A 72 15.84 8.10 0.31
CA LEU A 72 15.51 7.46 1.57
C LEU A 72 16.10 6.06 1.63
N MET A 73 16.98 5.83 2.61
CA MET A 73 17.65 4.55 2.81
C MET A 73 16.94 3.66 3.82
N ARG A 74 16.36 4.28 4.86
CA ARG A 74 15.81 3.56 6.02
C ARG A 74 14.41 4.07 6.37
N ILE A 75 13.48 3.13 6.51
CA ILE A 75 12.18 3.35 7.14
C ILE A 75 12.26 2.79 8.55
N LEU A 76 12.37 3.68 9.54
CA LEU A 76 12.59 3.31 10.93
C LEU A 76 11.30 2.83 11.63
N TYR A 77 11.46 2.39 12.89
CA TYR A 77 10.37 1.88 13.72
C TYR A 77 9.10 2.74 13.64
N GLN A 78 7.98 2.13 13.22
CA GLN A 78 6.66 2.76 13.10
C GLN A 78 6.59 4.06 12.26
N CYS A 79 7.61 4.34 11.43
CA CYS A 79 7.76 5.60 10.71
C CYS A 79 6.49 6.03 9.95
N PHE A 80 5.88 5.12 9.18
CA PHE A 80 4.63 5.35 8.45
C PHE A 80 3.49 4.45 8.95
N SER A 81 3.56 3.94 10.18
CA SER A 81 2.53 3.05 10.71
C SER A 81 1.17 3.76 10.73
N GLU A 82 0.11 3.05 10.34
CA GLU A 82 -1.26 3.54 10.20
C GLU A 82 -1.47 4.68 9.19
N CYS A 83 -0.58 4.84 8.21
CA CYS A 83 -0.84 5.71 7.06
C CYS A 83 -1.84 5.06 6.07
N TYR A 84 -3.11 4.95 6.45
CA TYR A 84 -4.13 4.18 5.72
C TYR A 84 -4.29 4.58 4.25
N SER A 85 -4.12 5.87 3.93
CA SER A 85 -4.25 6.42 2.56
C SER A 85 -2.97 6.33 1.72
N LEU A 86 -1.82 5.96 2.30
CA LEU A 86 -0.53 6.01 1.64
C LEU A 86 -0.49 4.94 0.56
N TYR A 87 -0.49 5.36 -0.71
CA TYR A 87 -0.57 4.44 -1.85
C TYR A 87 0.76 4.22 -2.56
N GLU A 88 1.70 5.17 -2.41
CA GLU A 88 2.98 5.14 -3.09
C GLU A 88 4.08 5.86 -2.29
N ILE A 89 5.23 5.20 -2.19
CA ILE A 89 6.49 5.77 -1.71
C ILE A 89 7.49 5.70 -2.86
N VAL A 90 7.90 6.85 -3.34
CA VAL A 90 8.95 7.00 -4.36
C VAL A 90 10.29 7.09 -3.64
N GLY A 91 10.95 5.95 -3.46
CA GLY A 91 12.27 5.84 -2.83
C GLY A 91 13.03 4.65 -3.40
N GLU A 92 14.09 4.91 -4.17
CA GLU A 92 14.83 3.86 -4.89
C GLU A 92 15.97 3.27 -4.05
N GLN A 93 16.38 3.96 -2.98
CA GLN A 93 17.54 3.60 -2.15
C GLN A 93 17.16 2.85 -0.87
N ILE A 94 15.88 2.45 -0.72
CA ILE A 94 15.38 1.81 0.50
C ILE A 94 16.08 0.46 0.67
N SER A 95 16.93 0.38 1.70
CA SER A 95 17.71 -0.81 2.05
C SER A 95 17.31 -1.44 3.37
N ALA A 96 16.60 -0.70 4.23
CA ALA A 96 16.09 -1.19 5.50
C ALA A 96 14.65 -0.75 5.78
N ILE A 97 13.82 -1.70 6.20
CA ILE A 97 12.52 -1.44 6.83
C ILE A 97 12.54 -2.09 8.22
N GLU A 98 12.40 -1.25 9.23
CA GLU A 98 12.38 -1.67 10.63
C GLU A 98 10.99 -2.09 11.09
N LYS A 99 10.92 -2.58 12.33
CA LYS A 99 9.71 -3.15 12.92
C LYS A 99 8.54 -2.16 12.81
N ASN A 100 7.42 -2.63 12.27
CA ASN A 100 6.20 -1.83 12.07
C ASN A 100 6.35 -0.61 11.15
N GLY A 101 7.44 -0.47 10.40
CA GLY A 101 7.73 0.74 9.60
C GLY A 101 6.61 1.14 8.64
N LEU A 102 5.91 0.17 8.05
CA LEU A 102 4.78 0.37 7.13
C LEU A 102 3.51 -0.40 7.58
N ASN A 103 3.41 -0.75 8.87
CA ASN A 103 2.24 -1.43 9.42
C ASN A 103 0.94 -0.62 9.14
N GLY A 104 -0.09 -1.28 8.60
CA GLY A 104 -1.37 -0.63 8.38
C GLY A 104 -1.36 0.38 7.23
N CYS A 105 -0.37 0.39 6.34
CA CYS A 105 -0.44 1.18 5.10
C CYS A 105 -1.40 0.49 4.09
N VAL A 106 -2.70 0.47 4.39
CA VAL A 106 -3.69 -0.38 3.70
C VAL A 106 -3.79 -0.08 2.21
N SER A 107 -3.58 1.18 1.80
CA SER A 107 -3.60 1.61 0.41
C SER A 107 -2.27 1.40 -0.35
N LEU A 108 -1.18 1.01 0.33
CA LEU A 108 0.15 0.96 -0.26
C LEU A 108 0.20 -0.08 -1.36
N SER A 109 0.54 0.36 -2.56
CA SER A 109 0.51 -0.47 -3.78
C SER A 109 1.77 -0.32 -4.64
N LYS A 110 2.61 0.67 -4.32
CA LYS A 110 3.83 0.99 -5.05
C LYS A 110 4.93 1.40 -4.08
N ILE A 111 6.01 0.64 -4.10
CA ILE A 111 7.24 0.92 -3.36
C ILE A 111 8.37 0.14 -4.06
N SER A 112 9.52 0.79 -4.28
CA SER A 112 10.70 0.12 -4.83
C SER A 112 11.50 -0.49 -3.69
N LEU A 113 11.77 -1.79 -3.76
CA LEU A 113 12.46 -2.56 -2.71
C LEU A 113 13.64 -3.36 -3.27
N ASN A 114 14.14 -2.98 -4.45
CA ASN A 114 15.25 -3.69 -5.12
C ASN A 114 16.52 -3.77 -4.27
N ASN A 115 16.74 -2.76 -3.41
CA ASN A 115 17.89 -2.66 -2.51
C ASN A 115 17.60 -3.16 -1.09
N LEU A 116 16.41 -3.68 -0.82
CA LEU A 116 16.00 -4.10 0.52
C LEU A 116 16.82 -5.29 1.00
N ALA A 117 17.63 -5.07 2.04
CA ALA A 117 18.47 -6.08 2.67
C ALA A 117 18.05 -6.37 4.12
N ILE A 118 17.59 -5.35 4.85
CA ILE A 118 17.12 -5.47 6.24
C ILE A 118 15.60 -5.36 6.26
N PHE A 119 14.94 -6.42 6.71
CA PHE A 119 13.49 -6.50 6.74
C PHE A 119 13.02 -7.09 8.06
N SER A 120 12.38 -6.26 8.89
CA SER A 120 12.06 -6.61 10.28
C SER A 120 10.66 -7.19 10.44
N GLU A 121 10.40 -7.78 11.60
CA GLU A 121 9.07 -8.26 11.97
C GLU A 121 8.02 -7.15 11.85
N GLY A 122 6.86 -7.51 11.32
CA GLY A 122 5.76 -6.56 11.17
C GLY A 122 6.07 -5.38 10.24
N SER A 123 6.93 -5.52 9.23
CA SER A 123 7.19 -4.42 8.29
C SER A 123 5.99 -4.03 7.41
N PHE A 124 5.24 -4.98 6.82
CA PHE A 124 4.03 -4.78 5.99
C PHE A 124 2.70 -5.42 6.50
N PRO A 125 2.41 -5.56 7.81
CA PRO A 125 1.10 -6.01 8.27
C PRO A 125 -0.01 -5.14 7.71
N TYR A 126 -1.12 -5.78 7.32
CA TYR A 126 -2.31 -5.12 6.81
C TYR A 126 -2.09 -4.17 5.62
N CYS A 127 -1.00 -4.31 4.86
CA CYS A 127 -0.77 -3.61 3.59
C CYS A 127 -1.62 -4.22 2.47
N ARG A 128 -2.94 -4.16 2.61
CA ARG A 128 -3.92 -4.90 1.80
C ARG A 128 -4.01 -4.47 0.33
N SER A 129 -3.29 -3.44 -0.11
CA SER A 129 -3.23 -3.05 -1.52
C SER A 129 -1.95 -3.49 -2.23
N LEU A 130 -0.96 -3.99 -1.48
CA LEU A 130 0.34 -4.41 -2.00
C LEU A 130 0.17 -5.75 -2.72
N GLN A 131 0.33 -5.73 -4.04
CA GLN A 131 0.15 -6.91 -4.90
C GLN A 131 1.47 -7.49 -5.41
N ILE A 132 2.49 -6.64 -5.50
CA ILE A 132 3.77 -6.96 -6.11
C ILE A 132 4.82 -6.73 -5.03
N PHE A 133 5.62 -7.76 -4.78
CA PHE A 133 6.76 -7.68 -3.89
C PHE A 133 8.01 -8.13 -4.65
N LYS A 134 8.92 -7.19 -4.90
CA LYS A 134 10.21 -7.43 -5.55
C LYS A 134 11.34 -7.01 -4.62
N ALA A 135 12.16 -7.95 -4.17
CA ALA A 135 13.27 -7.65 -3.27
C ALA A 135 14.46 -8.57 -3.57
N LYS A 136 15.27 -8.18 -4.56
CA LYS A 136 16.36 -9.01 -5.10
C LYS A 136 17.45 -9.32 -4.09
N GLN A 137 17.76 -8.39 -3.19
CA GLN A 137 18.82 -8.54 -2.20
C GLN A 137 18.35 -9.21 -0.89
N LEU A 138 17.05 -9.44 -0.73
CA LEU A 138 16.48 -9.91 0.51
C LEU A 138 16.73 -11.41 0.71
N LYS A 139 17.31 -11.77 1.87
CA LYS A 139 17.70 -13.16 2.17
C LYS A 139 16.70 -13.93 3.01
N CYS A 140 15.91 -13.23 3.83
CA CYS A 140 14.92 -13.83 4.71
C CYS A 140 13.71 -12.91 4.90
N ILE A 141 12.55 -13.51 5.15
CA ILE A 141 11.31 -12.81 5.49
C ILE A 141 10.87 -13.25 6.89
N PRO A 142 10.70 -12.31 7.85
CA PRO A 142 10.12 -12.64 9.14
C PRO A 142 8.67 -13.09 9.00
N LYS A 143 8.25 -14.08 9.81
CA LYS A 143 6.91 -14.70 9.77
C LYS A 143 5.74 -13.70 9.78
N THR A 144 5.88 -12.61 10.54
CA THR A 144 4.81 -11.61 10.73
C THR A 144 4.88 -10.44 9.75
N ALA A 145 5.87 -10.40 8.86
CA ALA A 145 6.10 -9.25 7.99
C ALA A 145 4.92 -8.92 7.08
N PHE A 146 4.12 -9.93 6.70
CA PHE A 146 2.95 -9.80 5.83
C PHE A 146 1.64 -10.21 6.51
N SER A 147 1.57 -10.19 7.85
CA SER A 147 0.37 -10.59 8.58
C SER A 147 -0.86 -9.77 8.14
N GLY A 148 -1.95 -10.45 7.75
CA GLY A 148 -3.17 -9.82 7.25
C GLY A 148 -3.02 -9.08 5.91
N ASN A 149 -1.90 -9.30 5.19
CA ASN A 149 -1.79 -8.96 3.78
C ASN A 149 -2.36 -10.10 2.95
N ASN A 150 -3.49 -9.85 2.29
CA ASN A 150 -4.22 -10.85 1.52
C ASN A 150 -4.22 -10.51 0.01
N SER A 151 -3.32 -9.64 -0.44
CA SER A 151 -3.30 -9.11 -1.81
C SER A 151 -2.08 -9.48 -2.62
N LEU A 152 -1.03 -10.03 -2.01
CA LEU A 152 0.17 -10.40 -2.75
C LEU A 152 -0.20 -11.42 -3.83
N PHE A 153 0.16 -11.07 -5.06
CA PHE A 153 -0.14 -11.82 -6.27
C PHE A 153 1.14 -12.20 -7.01
N TYR A 154 2.15 -11.34 -6.93
CA TYR A 154 3.42 -11.50 -7.61
C TYR A 154 4.57 -11.30 -6.61
N ILE A 155 5.45 -12.29 -6.54
CA ILE A 155 6.65 -12.27 -5.69
C ILE A 155 7.88 -12.61 -6.53
N ASP A 156 8.93 -11.83 -6.37
CA ASP A 156 10.20 -12.00 -7.07
C ASP A 156 11.35 -11.59 -6.15
N CYS A 157 12.00 -12.61 -5.59
CA CYS A 157 13.08 -12.46 -4.63
C CYS A 157 14.20 -13.45 -4.98
N GLU A 158 15.14 -12.98 -5.80
CA GLU A 158 16.25 -13.80 -6.32
C GLU A 158 17.09 -14.46 -5.21
N ASN A 159 17.36 -13.75 -4.10
CA ASN A 159 18.24 -14.24 -3.03
C ASN A 159 17.50 -14.78 -1.80
N LEU A 160 16.18 -15.00 -1.88
CA LEU A 160 15.39 -15.48 -0.75
C LEU A 160 15.56 -17.00 -0.57
N ALA A 161 16.27 -17.40 0.48
CA ALA A 161 16.53 -18.81 0.80
C ALA A 161 15.55 -19.38 1.85
N ASP A 162 14.96 -18.54 2.70
CA ASP A 162 14.06 -18.96 3.77
C ASP A 162 12.72 -18.22 3.68
N THR A 163 11.66 -18.98 3.39
CA THR A 163 10.30 -18.48 3.23
C THR A 163 9.44 -18.63 4.49
N LYS A 164 9.89 -19.30 5.58
CA LYS A 164 9.17 -19.47 6.86
C LYS A 164 7.63 -19.50 6.78
N ASP A 165 7.08 -20.29 5.86
CA ASP A 165 5.64 -20.40 5.59
C ASP A 165 4.89 -19.07 5.28
N PHE A 166 5.58 -17.95 5.00
CA PHE A 166 4.91 -16.65 4.74
C PHE A 166 3.97 -16.73 3.52
N LEU A 167 4.34 -17.58 2.55
CA LEU A 167 3.56 -17.87 1.34
C LEU A 167 2.25 -18.60 1.66
N PHE A 168 2.20 -19.35 2.76
CA PHE A 168 1.01 -20.09 3.19
C PHE A 168 -0.18 -19.17 3.46
N GLU A 169 0.11 -17.97 3.97
CA GLU A 169 -0.87 -16.95 4.34
C GLU A 169 -1.26 -16.04 3.16
N GLN A 170 -0.82 -16.31 1.92
CA GLN A 170 -1.08 -15.46 0.76
C GLN A 170 -2.16 -16.03 -0.17
N PRO A 171 -3.46 -15.75 0.06
CA PRO A 171 -4.57 -16.38 -0.66
C PRO A 171 -4.65 -16.04 -2.15
N CYS A 172 -4.05 -14.91 -2.57
CA CYS A 172 -4.12 -14.40 -3.95
C CYS A 172 -2.83 -14.67 -4.75
N LEU A 173 -1.90 -15.48 -4.24
CA LEU A 173 -0.62 -15.70 -4.89
C LEU A 173 -0.82 -16.39 -6.24
N GLY A 174 -0.26 -15.79 -7.30
CA GLY A 174 -0.37 -16.30 -8.67
C GLY A 174 0.98 -16.48 -9.36
N TYR A 175 1.99 -15.69 -9.01
CA TYR A 175 3.31 -15.73 -9.64
C TYR A 175 4.41 -15.65 -8.58
N VAL A 176 5.39 -16.56 -8.66
CA VAL A 176 6.56 -16.59 -7.79
C VAL A 176 7.83 -16.81 -8.60
N HIS A 177 8.88 -16.05 -8.28
CA HIS A 177 10.24 -16.29 -8.71
C HIS A 177 11.13 -16.38 -7.47
N LEU A 178 11.47 -17.61 -7.06
CA LEU A 178 12.20 -17.93 -5.84
C LEU A 178 13.25 -19.04 -6.12
N PRO A 179 14.35 -18.72 -6.84
CA PRO A 179 15.27 -19.72 -7.36
C PRO A 179 16.06 -20.49 -6.30
N LEU A 180 16.16 -19.96 -5.08
CA LEU A 180 16.85 -20.62 -3.95
C LEU A 180 15.90 -21.44 -3.06
N THR A 181 14.62 -21.50 -3.41
CA THR A 181 13.61 -22.29 -2.69
C THR A 181 13.29 -23.54 -3.51
N ASN A 182 13.13 -24.69 -2.86
CA ASN A 182 12.83 -25.95 -3.54
C ASN A 182 11.34 -26.33 -3.48
N ASP A 183 10.62 -25.87 -2.45
CA ASP A 183 9.19 -26.20 -2.27
C ASP A 183 8.43 -25.02 -1.65
N ILE A 184 7.15 -24.87 -2.03
CA ILE A 184 6.24 -23.86 -1.48
C ILE A 184 5.03 -24.54 -0.87
N LYS A 185 4.92 -24.41 0.45
CA LYS A 185 3.67 -24.67 1.17
C LYS A 185 2.73 -23.47 1.00
N HIS A 186 1.61 -23.71 0.34
CA HIS A 186 0.57 -22.70 0.14
C HIS A 186 -0.83 -23.26 0.35
N ARG A 187 -1.78 -22.41 0.78
CA ARG A 187 -3.20 -22.77 0.98
C ARG A 187 -4.11 -22.27 -0.15
N THR A 188 -3.56 -21.73 -1.23
CA THR A 188 -4.34 -21.10 -2.28
C THR A 188 -5.14 -22.12 -3.09
N GLN A 189 -6.32 -21.72 -3.55
CA GLN A 189 -7.09 -22.50 -4.54
C GLN A 189 -6.57 -22.26 -5.97
N THR A 190 -5.74 -21.22 -6.15
CA THR A 190 -5.14 -20.84 -7.43
C THR A 190 -3.81 -21.54 -7.63
N LEU A 191 -3.61 -22.07 -8.85
CA LEU A 191 -2.34 -22.62 -9.30
C LEU A 191 -1.28 -21.51 -9.38
N ILE A 192 -0.20 -21.67 -8.60
CA ILE A 192 0.94 -20.75 -8.60
C ILE A 192 1.80 -21.01 -9.83
N LYS A 193 2.22 -19.96 -10.53
CA LYS A 193 3.11 -20.02 -11.68
C LYS A 193 4.52 -19.61 -11.32
N SER A 194 5.51 -20.30 -11.85
CA SER A 194 6.92 -19.96 -11.67
C SER A 194 7.73 -20.25 -12.93
N ASP A 195 8.74 -19.43 -13.20
CA ASP A 195 9.76 -19.71 -14.22
C ASP A 195 10.98 -20.46 -13.64
N VAL A 196 10.93 -20.85 -12.37
CA VAL A 196 11.96 -21.65 -11.70
C VAL A 196 11.64 -23.14 -11.85
N HIS A 197 12.51 -23.89 -12.52
CA HIS A 197 12.32 -25.34 -12.75
C HIS A 197 12.49 -26.20 -11.49
N SER A 198 13.27 -25.76 -10.52
CA SER A 198 13.57 -26.51 -9.28
C SER A 198 12.49 -26.40 -8.21
N LEU A 199 11.40 -25.68 -8.49
CA LEU A 199 10.38 -25.33 -7.51
C LEU A 199 9.16 -26.23 -7.66
N ASP A 200 8.99 -27.15 -6.71
CA ASP A 200 7.86 -28.06 -6.68
C ASP A 200 6.54 -27.32 -6.40
N ASN A 201 5.41 -27.97 -6.70
CA ASN A 201 4.04 -27.46 -6.44
C ASN A 201 3.66 -26.18 -7.20
N CYS A 202 4.35 -25.85 -8.30
CA CYS A 202 4.04 -24.72 -9.18
C CYS A 202 3.85 -25.17 -10.64
N GLN A 203 3.08 -24.41 -11.42
CA GLN A 203 3.05 -24.51 -12.87
C GLN A 203 4.24 -23.78 -13.48
N GLN A 204 5.05 -24.50 -14.23
CA GLN A 204 6.18 -23.90 -14.93
C GLN A 204 5.71 -22.98 -16.08
N ILE A 205 6.35 -21.82 -16.23
CA ILE A 205 6.17 -20.87 -17.33
C ILE A 205 7.53 -20.48 -17.93
N ASP A 206 7.54 -19.99 -19.18
CA ASP A 206 8.81 -19.66 -19.87
C ASP A 206 9.53 -18.44 -19.29
N ARG A 207 8.76 -17.44 -18.86
CA ARG A 207 9.28 -16.21 -18.24
C ARG A 207 8.23 -15.60 -17.32
N MET A 208 8.69 -14.94 -16.25
CA MET A 208 7.79 -14.12 -15.45
C MET A 208 7.29 -12.91 -16.25
N PRO A 209 5.99 -12.59 -16.19
CA PRO A 209 5.45 -11.43 -16.87
C PRO A 209 6.02 -10.14 -16.25
N PRO A 210 6.46 -9.16 -17.05
CA PRO A 210 6.88 -7.86 -16.54
C PRO A 210 5.72 -7.18 -15.80
N ILE A 211 6.06 -6.31 -14.85
CA ILE A 211 5.06 -5.65 -14.01
C ILE A 211 4.08 -4.86 -14.88
N GLU A 212 4.54 -4.26 -15.97
CA GLU A 212 3.75 -3.46 -16.91
C GLU A 212 2.66 -4.30 -17.60
N GLU A 213 2.95 -5.56 -17.91
CA GLU A 213 1.96 -6.52 -18.43
C GLU A 213 0.95 -6.88 -17.34
N LEU A 214 1.40 -7.03 -16.09
CA LEU A 214 0.51 -7.26 -14.94
C LEU A 214 -0.33 -6.03 -14.59
N GLN A 215 0.17 -4.83 -14.89
CA GLN A 215 -0.57 -3.59 -14.75
C GLN A 215 -1.72 -3.48 -15.76
N GLN A 216 -1.78 -4.31 -16.80
CA GLN A 216 -2.97 -4.45 -17.64
C GLN A 216 -4.16 -5.06 -16.87
N PHE A 217 -3.91 -5.65 -15.69
CA PHE A 217 -4.92 -6.05 -14.70
C PHE A 217 -5.27 -4.95 -13.68
N ARG A 218 -4.65 -3.76 -13.75
CA ARG A 218 -5.17 -2.53 -13.12
C ARG A 218 -6.26 -1.93 -14.01
N PHE A 219 -7.18 -1.14 -13.44
CA PHE A 219 -8.34 -0.57 -14.14
C PHE A 219 -7.92 0.01 -15.50
N ASN A 220 -8.33 -0.66 -16.56
CA ASN A 220 -8.12 -0.29 -17.94
C ASN A 220 -9.50 -0.05 -18.56
N LYS A 221 -9.78 1.20 -18.97
CA LYS A 221 -11.05 1.56 -19.63
C LYS A 221 -11.34 0.73 -20.89
N GLY A 222 -10.34 0.06 -21.47
CA GLY A 222 -10.50 -0.87 -22.60
C GLY A 222 -10.82 -2.32 -22.21
N ASN A 223 -10.61 -2.73 -20.95
CA ASN A 223 -10.72 -4.13 -20.55
C ASN A 223 -12.19 -4.51 -20.26
N LYS A 224 -12.79 -5.32 -21.16
CA LYS A 224 -14.19 -5.77 -21.08
C LYS A 224 -14.50 -6.59 -19.82
N PHE A 225 -13.53 -7.37 -19.33
CA PHE A 225 -13.69 -8.19 -18.12
C PHE A 225 -13.82 -7.31 -16.87
N GLN A 226 -12.96 -6.30 -16.74
CA GLN A 226 -13.03 -5.33 -15.65
C GLN A 226 -14.32 -4.50 -15.72
N LYS A 227 -14.76 -4.03 -16.90
CA LYS A 227 -16.05 -3.33 -17.07
C LYS A 227 -17.24 -4.11 -16.51
N GLN A 228 -17.23 -5.44 -16.65
CA GLN A 228 -18.26 -6.32 -16.10
C GLN A 228 -18.13 -6.49 -14.58
N HIS A 229 -16.91 -6.44 -14.03
CA HIS A 229 -16.61 -6.71 -12.62
C HIS A 229 -16.44 -5.47 -11.73
N LEU A 230 -16.42 -4.25 -12.30
CA LEU A 230 -16.44 -2.96 -11.59
C LEU A 230 -17.86 -2.50 -11.19
N TYR A 231 -18.79 -3.45 -11.20
CA TYR A 231 -20.18 -3.38 -10.71
C TYR A 231 -21.11 -2.40 -11.44
N HIS A 232 -21.56 -2.82 -12.62
CA HIS A 232 -22.90 -2.52 -13.13
C HIS A 232 -23.90 -3.54 -12.58
N GLN A 233 -24.25 -3.49 -11.29
CA GLN A 233 -25.42 -4.22 -10.79
C GLN A 233 -26.43 -3.25 -10.18
N ASN A 234 -27.62 -3.23 -10.79
CA ASN A 234 -28.73 -2.39 -10.36
C ASN A 234 -29.52 -2.99 -9.17
N ASN A 235 -29.20 -4.20 -8.71
CA ASN A 235 -29.95 -4.85 -7.62
C ASN A 235 -29.01 -5.54 -6.63
N GLN A 236 -29.07 -5.10 -5.37
CA GLN A 236 -28.79 -5.82 -4.11
C GLN A 236 -27.53 -6.71 -4.01
N LEU A 237 -26.47 -6.09 -3.45
CA LEU A 237 -25.67 -6.55 -2.30
C LEU A 237 -25.14 -8.01 -2.25
N ASN A 238 -24.54 -8.50 -3.33
CA ASN A 238 -23.50 -9.53 -3.21
C ASN A 238 -22.24 -9.09 -3.95
N ILE A 239 -21.56 -8.09 -3.38
CA ILE A 239 -20.29 -7.57 -3.91
C ILE A 239 -19.14 -8.53 -3.52
N PRO A 240 -18.31 -8.98 -4.46
CA PRO A 240 -17.13 -9.80 -4.24
C PRO A 240 -16.19 -9.15 -3.24
N LEU A 241 -15.48 -9.98 -2.48
CA LEU A 241 -14.60 -9.55 -1.39
C LEU A 241 -13.44 -8.63 -1.86
N ASN A 242 -13.12 -8.59 -3.15
CA ASN A 242 -11.93 -7.91 -3.70
C ASN A 242 -12.24 -6.65 -4.55
N VAL A 243 -13.43 -6.05 -4.43
CA VAL A 243 -13.76 -4.81 -5.16
C VAL A 243 -12.96 -3.62 -4.62
N ARG A 244 -12.14 -3.01 -5.48
CA ARG A 244 -11.30 -1.84 -5.15
C ARG A 244 -11.90 -0.49 -5.49
N GLY A 245 -12.93 -0.45 -6.33
CA GLY A 245 -13.59 0.78 -6.72
C GLY A 245 -15.05 0.50 -7.01
N LEU A 246 -15.93 1.38 -6.54
CA LEU A 246 -17.36 1.23 -6.68
C LEU A 246 -17.90 2.39 -7.52
N VAL A 247 -18.73 2.09 -8.51
CA VAL A 247 -19.47 3.12 -9.28
C VAL A 247 -20.96 2.80 -9.23
N LEU A 248 -21.69 3.47 -8.34
CA LEU A 248 -23.14 3.32 -8.21
C LEU A 248 -23.87 4.46 -8.92
N SER A 249 -24.03 4.35 -10.23
CA SER A 249 -24.62 5.45 -11.03
C SER A 249 -26.13 5.65 -10.81
N LYS A 250 -26.85 4.62 -10.32
CA LYS A 250 -28.31 4.66 -10.14
C LYS A 250 -28.77 4.50 -8.69
N ALA A 251 -27.86 4.21 -7.76
CA ALA A 251 -28.23 4.07 -6.36
C ALA A 251 -28.64 5.44 -5.81
N VAL A 252 -29.79 5.50 -5.13
CA VAL A 252 -30.29 6.70 -4.46
C VAL A 252 -29.98 6.65 -2.97
N VAL A 253 -30.03 5.46 -2.37
CA VAL A 253 -29.73 5.21 -0.96
C VAL A 253 -28.64 4.14 -0.87
N ILE A 254 -27.65 4.38 0.00
CA ILE A 254 -26.70 3.35 0.44
C ILE A 254 -27.12 2.93 1.85
N THR A 255 -27.59 1.70 1.97
CA THR A 255 -28.18 1.19 3.21
C THR A 255 -27.16 0.96 4.32
N GLU A 256 -27.65 0.79 5.55
CA GLU A 256 -26.84 0.52 6.73
C GLU A 256 -25.89 -0.67 6.44
N LYS A 257 -24.60 -0.49 6.76
CA LYS A 257 -23.54 -1.51 6.62
C LYS A 257 -23.39 -2.13 5.23
N ALA A 258 -23.95 -1.53 4.17
CA ALA A 258 -23.90 -2.05 2.79
C ALA A 258 -22.51 -2.50 2.31
N PHE A 259 -21.47 -1.74 2.69
CA PHE A 259 -20.07 -1.99 2.38
C PHE A 259 -19.22 -2.07 3.65
N GLU A 260 -19.80 -2.44 4.81
CA GLU A 260 -19.02 -2.60 6.03
C GLU A 260 -17.89 -3.63 5.83
N ASN A 261 -16.71 -3.36 6.39
CA ASN A 261 -15.51 -4.20 6.31
C ASN A 261 -14.96 -4.44 4.89
N ARG A 262 -15.33 -3.62 3.89
CA ARG A 262 -14.69 -3.64 2.56
C ARG A 262 -13.33 -2.93 2.60
N GLN A 263 -12.38 -3.56 3.27
CA GLN A 263 -11.07 -2.98 3.60
C GLN A 263 -10.18 -2.69 2.39
N GLN A 264 -10.46 -3.25 1.21
CA GLN A 264 -9.74 -2.99 -0.04
C GLN A 264 -10.42 -1.94 -0.94
N LEU A 265 -11.62 -1.44 -0.56
CA LEU A 265 -12.33 -0.43 -1.33
C LEU A 265 -11.57 0.91 -1.26
N LEU A 266 -11.15 1.44 -2.40
CA LEU A 266 -10.35 2.67 -2.52
C LEU A 266 -11.23 3.90 -2.72
N PHE A 267 -12.34 3.76 -3.44
CA PHE A 267 -13.26 4.85 -3.74
C PHE A 267 -14.67 4.33 -4.02
N ALA A 268 -15.65 5.20 -3.84
CA ALA A 268 -17.03 5.01 -4.26
C ALA A 268 -17.52 6.27 -5.00
N LEU A 269 -17.88 6.11 -6.27
CA LEU A 269 -18.49 7.15 -7.09
C LEU A 269 -19.99 6.88 -7.20
N CYS A 270 -20.76 7.66 -6.46
CA CYS A 270 -22.19 7.43 -6.30
C CYS A 270 -22.97 8.72 -6.64
N PRO A 271 -23.00 9.15 -7.91
CA PRO A 271 -23.48 10.49 -8.28
C PRO A 271 -24.98 10.72 -8.01
N SER A 272 -25.77 9.65 -7.95
CA SER A 272 -27.23 9.72 -7.72
C SER A 272 -27.61 9.50 -6.25
N VAL A 273 -26.63 9.25 -5.36
CA VAL A 273 -26.91 8.94 -3.96
C VAL A 273 -27.26 10.20 -3.19
N THR A 274 -28.45 10.21 -2.61
CA THR A 274 -28.97 11.28 -1.75
C THR A 274 -28.86 10.92 -0.27
N THR A 275 -28.80 9.63 0.06
CA THR A 275 -28.79 9.15 1.46
C THR A 275 -27.73 8.08 1.67
N VAL A 276 -26.89 8.26 2.70
CA VAL A 276 -25.91 7.26 3.16
C VAL A 276 -26.23 6.92 4.61
N GLU A 277 -26.72 5.72 4.85
CA GLU A 277 -27.13 5.25 6.18
C GLU A 277 -25.92 4.89 7.07
N GLN A 278 -26.20 4.62 8.35
CA GLN A 278 -25.18 4.38 9.36
C GLN A 278 -24.20 3.27 8.93
N LYS A 279 -22.90 3.50 9.13
CA LYS A 279 -21.85 2.51 8.82
C LYS A 279 -21.91 1.92 7.39
N ALA A 280 -22.57 2.58 6.44
CA ALA A 280 -22.64 2.14 5.04
C ALA A 280 -21.26 1.77 4.47
N PHE A 281 -20.21 2.52 4.85
CA PHE A 281 -18.81 2.22 4.55
C PHE A 281 -17.95 2.03 5.82
N GLY A 282 -18.55 1.46 6.87
CA GLY A 282 -17.87 1.18 8.13
C GLY A 282 -16.63 0.33 7.90
N TYR A 283 -15.52 0.66 8.58
CA TYR A 283 -14.25 -0.08 8.49
C TYR A 283 -13.67 -0.27 7.07
N CYS A 284 -14.06 0.59 6.11
CA CYS A 284 -13.44 0.68 4.79
C CYS A 284 -12.14 1.50 4.84
N PHE A 285 -11.09 0.96 5.47
CA PHE A 285 -9.89 1.72 5.82
C PHE A 285 -9.08 2.24 4.61
N SER A 286 -9.14 1.59 3.45
CA SER A 286 -8.44 2.06 2.24
C SER A 286 -9.20 3.15 1.47
N MET A 287 -10.44 3.46 1.85
CA MET A 287 -11.21 4.45 1.11
C MET A 287 -10.60 5.84 1.30
N ARG A 288 -10.27 6.46 0.17
CA ARG A 288 -9.83 7.84 0.12
C ARG A 288 -11.03 8.73 0.41
N ARG A 289 -11.02 9.37 1.58
CA ARG A 289 -12.00 10.37 1.99
C ARG A 289 -11.52 11.77 1.60
#